data_AF-A0A2G6ICR1-F1
#
_entry.id   AF-A0A2G6ICR1-F1
#
_cell.length_a   1.000
_cell.length_b   1.000
_cell.length_c   1.000
_cell.angle_alpha   90.00
_cell.angle_beta   90.00
_cell.angle_gamma   90.00
#
_symmetry.space_group_name_H-M   'P 1'
#
loop_
_entity.id
_entity.type
_entity.pdbx_description
1 polymer ?
#
loop_
_entity_poly.entity_id
_entity_poly.type
_entity_poly.pdbx_seq_one_letter_code
_entity_poly.pdbx_strand_id
1 'polypeptide(L)' 'MTEPLFRDDAYLTEADGVVLSHTDRGGVVLDATLFYPTGGGQPGDK' A
#
# COMPACT_ATOMS: atom_id res chain seq x y z
N MET A 1 -2.12 -11.32 2.78
CA MET A 1 -1.44 -10.66 1.64
C MET A 1 -2.19 -9.35 1.43
N THR A 2 -1.49 -8.22 1.28
CA THR A 2 -2.13 -6.91 1.06
C THR A 2 -2.58 -6.80 -0.39
N GLU A 3 -3.83 -6.38 -0.61
CA GLU A 3 -4.41 -6.20 -1.94
C GLU A 3 -3.87 -4.93 -2.63
N PRO A 4 -3.26 -5.03 -3.83
CA PRO A 4 -2.65 -3.89 -4.52
C PRO A 4 -3.64 -3.14 -5.41
N LEU A 5 -4.47 -2.26 -4.83
CA LEU A 5 -5.53 -1.51 -5.53
C LEU A 5 -5.02 -0.66 -6.72
N PHE A 6 -3.77 -0.20 -6.66
CA PHE A 6 -3.12 0.54 -7.76
C PHE A 6 -3.00 -0.26 -9.07
N ARG A 7 -3.18 -1.58 -9.03
CA ARG A 7 -3.20 -2.43 -10.25
C ARG A 7 -4.56 -2.44 -10.93
N ASP A 8 -5.62 -2.24 -10.16
CA ASP A 8 -6.99 -2.29 -10.65
C ASP A 8 -7.43 -0.93 -11.20
N ASP A 9 -7.07 0.15 -10.50
CA ASP A 9 -7.28 1.52 -10.96
C ASP A 9 -6.10 2.41 -10.56
N ALA A 10 -5.30 2.79 -11.54
CA ALA A 10 -4.13 3.65 -11.35
C ALA A 10 -4.47 5.11 -11.01
N TYR A 11 -5.74 5.52 -11.14
CA TYR A 11 -6.21 6.87 -10.83
C TYR A 11 -6.98 6.96 -9.51
N LEU A 12 -7.18 5.84 -8.82
CA LEU A 12 -7.84 5.83 -7.52
C LEU A 12 -6.96 6.50 -6.46
N THR A 13 -7.46 7.57 -5.83
CA THR A 13 -6.69 8.37 -4.86
C THR A 13 -7.08 8.12 -3.40
N GLU A 14 -8.21 7.47 -3.15
CA GLU A 14 -8.75 7.21 -1.82
C GLU A 14 -9.39 5.82 -1.76
N ALA A 15 -9.21 5.11 -0.64
CA ALA A 15 -9.80 3.80 -0.38
C ALA A 15 -9.92 3.56 1.13
N ASP A 16 -10.97 2.85 1.54
CA ASP A 16 -11.08 2.31 2.89
C ASP A 16 -10.06 1.17 3.09
N GLY A 17 -9.57 1.01 4.32
CA GLY A 17 -8.62 -0.04 4.68
C GLY A 17 -8.58 -0.35 6.16
N VAL A 18 -8.15 -1.56 6.49
CA VAL A 18 -8.02 -2.07 7.86
C VAL A 18 -6.55 -2.24 8.21
N VAL A 19 -6.14 -1.68 9.35
CA VAL A 19 -4.82 -1.93 9.93
C VAL A 19 -4.77 -3.35 10.48
N LEU A 20 -3.95 -4.20 9.85
CA LEU A 20 -3.77 -5.59 10.26
C LEU A 20 -2.71 -5.72 11.36
N SER A 21 -1.64 -4.94 11.28
CA SER A 21 -0.56 -4.96 12.27
C SER A 21 0.38 -3.77 12.14
N HIS A 22 1.23 -3.59 13.14
CA HIS A 22 2.36 -2.68 13.10
C HIS A 22 3.66 -3.49 13.05
N THR A 23 4.65 -3.00 12.31
CA THR A 23 6.01 -3.56 12.29
C THR A 23 6.86 -2.99 13.42
N ASP A 24 7.95 -3.68 13.80
CA ASP A 24 8.85 -3.24 14.87
C ASP A 24 9.51 -1.86 14.60
N ARG A 25 9.54 -1.43 13.33
CA ARG A 25 10.06 -0.12 12.91
C ARG A 25 8.98 0.95 12.79
N GLY A 26 7.76 0.67 13.22
CA GLY A 26 6.63 1.61 13.18
C GLY A 26 5.88 1.68 11.86
N GLY A 27 6.17 0.79 10.90
CA GLY A 27 5.40 0.68 9.66
C GLY A 27 4.02 0.07 9.90
N VAL A 28 3.01 0.51 9.15
CA VAL A 28 1.62 0.03 9.20
C VAL A 28 1.40 -1.02 8.11
N VAL A 29 0.81 -2.16 8.46
CA VAL A 29 0.42 -3.21 7.51
C VAL A 29 -1.09 -3.13 7.31
N LEU A 30 -1.51 -2.95 6.06
CA LEU A 30 -2.91 -2.85 5.66
C LEU A 30 -3.38 -4.12 4.94
N ASP A 31 -4.68 -4.34 4.92
CA ASP A 31 -5.34 -5.37 4.11
C ASP A 31 -5.37 -5.02 2.62
N ALA A 32 -5.48 -3.73 2.27
CA ALA A 32 -5.39 -3.20 0.91
C ALA A 32 -4.56 -1.90 0.88
N THR A 33 -3.97 -1.57 -0.28
CA THR A 33 -3.13 -0.37 -0.43
C THR A 33 -3.22 0.26 -1.82
N LEU A 34 -3.29 1.59 -1.85
CA LEU A 34 -3.09 2.40 -3.05
C LEU A 34 -1.60 2.70 -3.29
N PHE A 35 -0.78 2.63 -2.24
CA PHE A 35 0.63 2.98 -2.33
C PHE A 35 1.42 1.91 -3.09
N TYR A 36 2.07 2.34 -4.16
CA TYR A 36 3.03 1.52 -4.88
C TYR A 36 4.31 1.31 -4.05
N PRO A 37 4.77 0.06 -3.87
CA PRO A 37 5.97 -0.21 -3.08
C PRO A 37 7.24 0.27 -3.79
N THR A 38 8.24 0.71 -3.02
CA THR A 38 9.58 0.97 -3.58
C THR A 38 10.24 -0.37 -3.93
N GLY A 39 10.69 -0.53 -5.18
CA GLY A 39 11.32 -1.78 -5.62
C GLY A 39 11.62 -1.81 -7.12
N GLY A 40 12.56 -2.68 -7.53
CA GLY A 40 12.86 -2.88 -8.96
C GLY A 40 13.40 -1.65 -9.70
N GLY A 41 13.93 -0.66 -8.99
CA GLY A 41 14.36 0.62 -9.54
C GLY A 41 13.26 1.67 -9.67
N GLN A 42 12.02 1.33 -9.34
CA GLN A 42 10.90 2.27 -9.31
C GLN A 42 10.76 2.92 -7.92
N PRO A 43 10.65 4.26 -7.85
CA PRO A 43 10.30 4.96 -6.61
C PRO A 43 8.91 4.54 -6.13
N GLY A 44 8.75 4.35 -4.83
CA GLY A 44 7.43 4.18 -4.22
C GLY A 44 6.71 5.52 -4.04
N ASP A 45 5.42 5.41 -3.77
CA ASP A 45 4.57 6.56 -3.47
C ASP A 45 4.85 7.12 -2.06
N LYS A 46 4.39 8.35 -1.81
CA LYS A 46 4.59 9.09 -0.56
C LYS A 46 3.28 9.46 0.11
#